data_AF-A0A538S2X4-F1
#
_entry.id   AF-A0A538S2X4-F1
#
_cell.length_a   1.000
_cell.length_b   1.000
_cell.length_c   1.000
_cell.angle_alpha   90.00
_cell.angle_beta   90.00
_cell.angle_gamma   90.00
#
_symmetry.space_group_name_H-M   'P 1'
#
loop_
_entity.id
_entity.type
_entity.pdbx_description
1 polymer ?
#
loop_
_entity_poly.entity_id
_entity_poly.type
_entity_poly.pdbx_seq_one_letter_code
_entity_poly.pdbx_strand_id
1 'polypeptide(L)'
;MELKELQKNWNEFGDSDPLWAILTWPDKRNGKWQLHDFFQTGEQEIGDLLRDAQGLGLPLRRGRALDFGCGVGRLTQALCRHFEHCCGVDIAPSMIKLANKYNRHGPRCSYILNEADNLGILADNHFDFIYTSIVLQHMEPRYSRKYIEEFLRILAPGGVLVFQIPSDRIRSQPMPDSAHRARITLDQATLCETAGTSTTISVQVKNVSEVVWPRVYLGNHWLKANGDKLVNDDGRTMLAPAVKPQEEVAVKLTVQTPEQAGNYLLELDVVQEDVTWFKDKGSPTTIVPTRIRPAERPLLRLG
;
A
#
# COMPACT_ATOMS: atom_id res chain seq x y z
N MET A 1 3.57 7.90 13.46
CA MET A 1 2.73 8.79 12.67
C MET A 1 1.53 9.16 13.51
N GLU A 2 1.35 10.46 13.73
CA GLU A 2 0.21 10.96 14.49
C GLU A 2 -1.10 10.68 13.75
N LEU A 3 -2.22 10.60 14.48
CA LEU A 3 -3.52 10.25 13.88
C LEU A 3 -3.95 11.19 12.73
N LYS A 4 -3.64 12.49 12.85
CA LYS A 4 -3.93 13.48 11.80
C LYS A 4 -3.13 13.25 10.51
N GLU A 5 -1.88 12.83 10.65
CA GLU A 5 -1.03 12.50 9.50
C GLU A 5 -1.51 11.21 8.83
N LEU A 6 -1.89 10.21 9.64
CA LEU A 6 -2.51 8.98 9.14
C LEU A 6 -3.75 9.29 8.32
N GLN A 7 -4.67 10.11 8.85
CA GLN A 7 -5.86 10.55 8.13
C GLN A 7 -5.49 11.19 6.80
N LYS A 8 -4.60 12.18 6.82
CA LYS A 8 -4.22 12.94 5.64
C LYS A 8 -3.72 12.00 4.53
N ASN A 9 -2.83 11.07 4.88
CA ASN A 9 -2.29 10.10 3.92
C ASN A 9 -3.38 9.21 3.33
N TRP A 10 -4.28 8.66 4.15
CA TRP A 10 -5.39 7.84 3.64
C TRP A 10 -6.40 8.66 2.83
N ASN A 11 -6.61 9.92 3.17
CA ASN A 11 -7.47 10.80 2.38
C ASN A 11 -6.89 11.06 0.99
N GLU A 12 -5.59 11.33 0.89
CA GLU A 12 -4.87 11.49 -0.39
C GLU A 12 -4.91 10.21 -1.24
N PHE A 13 -4.78 9.03 -0.63
CA PHE A 13 -4.98 7.76 -1.33
C PHE A 13 -6.41 7.60 -1.85
N GLY A 14 -7.40 8.01 -1.06
CA GLY A 14 -8.80 7.95 -1.47
C GLY A 14 -9.13 8.87 -2.66
N ASP A 15 -8.39 9.96 -2.83
CA ASP A 15 -8.56 10.90 -3.95
C ASP A 15 -7.79 10.46 -5.22
N SER A 16 -6.74 9.66 -5.09
CA SER A 16 -5.83 9.30 -6.20
C SER A 16 -6.07 7.90 -6.78
N ASP A 17 -5.98 6.85 -5.95
CA ASP A 17 -6.18 5.46 -6.36
C ASP A 17 -6.82 4.63 -5.22
N PRO A 18 -8.09 4.91 -4.88
CA PRO A 18 -8.73 4.42 -3.67
C PRO A 18 -8.79 2.89 -3.58
N LEU A 19 -9.09 2.23 -4.70
CA LEU A 19 -9.25 0.77 -4.73
C LEU A 19 -7.90 0.07 -4.57
N TRP A 20 -6.85 0.60 -5.21
CA TRP A 20 -5.49 0.05 -5.10
C TRP A 20 -4.89 0.29 -3.71
N ALA A 21 -5.19 1.43 -3.08
CA ALA A 21 -4.75 1.70 -1.72
C ALA A 21 -5.36 0.73 -0.69
N ILE A 22 -6.58 0.25 -0.93
CA ILE A 22 -7.24 -0.76 -0.08
C ILE A 22 -6.72 -2.17 -0.39
N LEU A 23 -6.55 -2.50 -1.67
CA LEU A 23 -6.07 -3.81 -2.09
C LEU A 23 -4.95 -3.66 -3.12
N THR A 24 -3.72 -3.63 -2.60
CA THR A 24 -2.50 -3.30 -3.34
C THR A 24 -1.98 -4.49 -4.14
N TRP A 25 -2.55 -4.70 -5.33
CA TRP A 25 -2.03 -5.65 -6.30
C TRP A 25 -1.20 -4.93 -7.36
N PRO A 26 0.03 -5.39 -7.68
CA PRO A 26 0.94 -4.67 -8.58
C PRO A 26 0.34 -4.35 -9.95
N ASP A 27 -0.48 -5.25 -10.50
CA ASP A 27 -1.14 -5.10 -11.80
C ASP A 27 -2.37 -4.19 -11.78
N LYS A 28 -2.84 -3.78 -10.59
CA LYS A 28 -4.05 -2.97 -10.40
C LYS A 28 -3.80 -1.48 -10.11
N ARG A 29 -2.54 -1.05 -10.04
CA ARG A 29 -2.15 0.35 -9.82
C ARG A 29 -2.56 1.25 -10.98
N ASN A 30 -2.74 2.54 -10.69
CA ASN A 30 -3.17 3.60 -11.60
C ASN A 30 -4.61 3.38 -12.08
N GLY A 31 -5.51 3.07 -11.14
CA GLY A 31 -6.95 2.96 -11.40
C GLY A 31 -7.36 1.75 -12.25
N LYS A 32 -6.55 0.69 -12.27
CA LYS A 32 -6.81 -0.52 -13.10
C LYS A 32 -7.77 -1.51 -12.44
N TRP A 33 -8.20 -1.25 -11.22
CA TRP A 33 -9.26 -2.03 -10.58
C TRP A 33 -10.59 -1.85 -11.32
N GLN A 34 -11.19 -2.97 -11.73
CA GLN A 34 -12.61 -2.99 -12.08
C GLN A 34 -13.45 -3.06 -10.81
N LEU A 35 -14.47 -2.22 -10.71
CA LEU A 35 -15.25 -2.08 -9.47
C LEU A 35 -15.92 -3.39 -9.05
N HIS A 36 -16.47 -4.13 -10.01
CA HIS A 36 -17.09 -5.44 -9.77
C HIS A 36 -16.08 -6.43 -9.16
N ASP A 37 -14.93 -6.61 -9.82
CA ASP A 37 -13.88 -7.54 -9.38
C ASP A 37 -13.36 -7.16 -7.99
N PHE A 38 -13.19 -5.86 -7.73
CA PHE A 38 -12.76 -5.36 -6.42
C PHE A 38 -13.74 -5.76 -5.31
N PHE A 39 -15.04 -5.53 -5.49
CA PHE A 39 -16.05 -5.92 -4.50
C PHE A 39 -16.21 -7.45 -4.39
N GLN A 40 -16.00 -8.20 -5.48
CA GLN A 40 -16.01 -9.66 -5.47
C GLN A 40 -14.95 -10.24 -4.52
N THR A 41 -13.77 -9.60 -4.42
CA THR A 41 -12.74 -10.03 -3.44
C THR A 41 -13.23 -9.88 -1.99
N GLY A 42 -14.06 -8.89 -1.70
CA GLY A 42 -14.67 -8.72 -0.38
C GLY A 42 -15.68 -9.81 -0.05
N GLU A 43 -16.49 -10.21 -1.03
CA GLU A 43 -17.42 -11.34 -0.86
C GLU A 43 -16.67 -12.66 -0.59
N GLN A 44 -15.55 -12.88 -1.28
CA GLN A 44 -14.69 -14.05 -1.02
C GLN A 44 -14.10 -13.99 0.39
N GLU A 45 -13.46 -12.88 0.77
CA GLU A 45 -12.81 -12.74 2.08
C GLU A 45 -13.80 -12.92 3.25
N ILE A 46 -14.95 -12.25 3.22
CA ILE A 46 -15.99 -12.41 4.26
C ILE A 46 -16.60 -13.81 4.24
N GLY A 47 -16.81 -14.38 3.05
CA GLY A 47 -17.30 -15.74 2.91
C GLY A 47 -16.35 -16.77 3.54
N ASP A 48 -15.05 -16.60 3.36
CA ASP A 48 -14.02 -17.49 3.90
C ASP A 48 -13.91 -17.32 5.43
N LEU A 49 -13.82 -16.07 5.88
CA LEU A 49 -13.79 -15.70 7.30
C LEU A 49 -14.96 -16.31 8.09
N LEU A 50 -16.18 -16.21 7.57
CA LEU A 50 -17.37 -16.73 8.26
C LEU A 50 -17.43 -18.25 8.25
N ARG A 51 -16.89 -18.92 7.21
CA ARG A 51 -16.76 -20.39 7.20
C ARG A 51 -15.75 -20.85 8.25
N ASP A 52 -14.61 -20.17 8.36
CA ASP A 52 -13.59 -20.48 9.37
C ASP A 52 -14.12 -20.25 10.78
N ALA A 53 -14.79 -19.12 11.03
CA ALA A 53 -15.41 -18.84 12.32
C ALA A 53 -16.46 -19.90 12.71
N GLN A 54 -17.26 -20.38 11.75
CA GLN A 54 -18.20 -21.47 11.98
C GLN A 54 -17.47 -22.80 12.27
N GLY A 55 -16.39 -23.10 11.55
CA GLY A 55 -15.56 -24.29 11.78
C GLY A 55 -14.91 -24.32 13.16
N LEU A 56 -14.60 -23.15 13.73
CA LEU A 56 -14.12 -22.98 15.10
C LEU A 56 -15.23 -23.04 16.16
N GLY A 57 -16.50 -23.18 15.75
CA GLY A 57 -17.65 -23.24 16.66
C GLY A 57 -18.02 -21.89 17.28
N LEU A 58 -17.63 -20.77 16.65
CA LEU A 58 -17.95 -19.43 17.17
C LEU A 58 -19.45 -19.10 17.01
N PRO A 59 -20.10 -18.48 18.02
CA PRO A 59 -21.50 -18.14 17.97
C PRO A 59 -21.75 -16.92 17.06
N LEU A 60 -21.93 -17.15 15.77
CA LEU A 60 -22.17 -16.09 14.79
C LEU A 60 -23.61 -15.57 14.84
N ARG A 61 -23.86 -14.60 15.73
CA ARG A 61 -25.09 -13.80 15.73
C ARG A 61 -25.08 -12.82 14.56
N ARG A 62 -26.08 -12.90 13.69
CA ARG A 62 -26.12 -12.20 12.39
C ARG A 62 -26.89 -10.88 12.40
N GLY A 63 -26.98 -10.20 13.54
CA GLY A 63 -27.70 -8.93 13.67
C GLY A 63 -26.86 -7.75 13.13
N ARG A 64 -25.91 -7.25 13.94
CA ARG A 64 -25.12 -6.05 13.63
C ARG A 64 -23.64 -6.35 13.44
N ALA A 65 -23.09 -5.95 12.30
CA ALA A 65 -21.65 -6.06 12.00
C ALA A 65 -20.97 -4.69 11.88
N LEU A 66 -19.74 -4.58 12.37
CA LEU A 66 -18.85 -3.44 12.18
C LEU A 66 -17.65 -3.85 11.30
N ASP A 67 -17.33 -3.01 10.33
CA ASP A 67 -16.11 -3.04 9.52
C ASP A 67 -15.27 -1.80 9.87
N PHE A 68 -14.20 -1.99 10.66
CA PHE A 68 -13.33 -0.89 11.10
C PHE A 68 -12.14 -0.71 10.17
N GLY A 69 -12.01 0.49 9.62
CA GLY A 69 -11.14 0.84 8.49
C GLY A 69 -11.75 0.39 7.17
N CYS A 70 -13.03 0.71 6.93
CA CYS A 70 -13.81 0.13 5.84
C CYS A 70 -13.39 0.57 4.43
N GLY A 71 -12.58 1.62 4.31
CA GLY A 71 -12.23 2.25 3.03
C GLY A 71 -13.49 2.61 2.25
N VAL A 72 -13.56 2.18 0.99
CA VAL A 72 -14.74 2.38 0.12
C VAL A 72 -15.87 1.36 0.35
N GLY A 73 -15.83 0.61 1.45
CA GLY A 73 -16.88 -0.32 1.87
C GLY A 73 -16.81 -1.71 1.22
N ARG A 74 -15.62 -2.17 0.82
CA ARG A 74 -15.40 -3.48 0.18
C ARG A 74 -15.95 -4.62 1.04
N LEU A 75 -15.55 -4.64 2.30
CA LEU A 75 -15.91 -5.68 3.27
C LEU A 75 -17.26 -5.39 3.91
N THR A 76 -17.57 -4.11 4.20
CA THR A 76 -18.88 -3.71 4.75
C THR A 76 -20.05 -4.20 3.89
N GLN A 77 -19.98 -4.05 2.56
CA GLN A 77 -21.04 -4.52 1.67
C GLN A 77 -21.12 -6.05 1.62
N ALA A 78 -19.97 -6.74 1.67
CA ALA A 78 -19.95 -8.20 1.75
C ALA A 78 -20.59 -8.71 3.05
N LEU A 79 -20.34 -8.05 4.18
CA LEU A 79 -21.01 -8.32 5.46
C LEU A 79 -22.54 -8.16 5.33
N CYS A 80 -23.06 -7.22 4.54
CA CYS A 80 -24.52 -7.05 4.35
C CYS A 80 -25.23 -8.24 3.68
N ARG A 81 -24.48 -9.20 3.12
CA ARG A 81 -25.03 -10.48 2.63
C ARG A 81 -25.30 -11.47 3.76
N HIS A 82 -24.73 -11.21 4.93
CA HIS A 82 -24.60 -12.14 6.04
C HIS A 82 -25.16 -11.61 7.37
N PHE A 83 -25.35 -10.29 7.48
CA PHE A 83 -25.83 -9.59 8.67
C PHE A 83 -27.00 -8.66 8.32
N GLU A 84 -27.89 -8.41 9.27
CA GLU A 84 -29.07 -7.55 9.10
C GLU A 84 -28.68 -6.09 8.86
N HIS A 85 -27.73 -5.58 9.66
CA HIS A 85 -27.22 -4.22 9.58
C HIS A 85 -25.69 -4.21 9.65
N CYS A 86 -25.05 -3.44 8.77
CA CYS A 86 -23.61 -3.26 8.75
C CYS A 86 -23.24 -1.79 8.85
N CYS A 87 -22.20 -1.51 9.61
CA CYS A 87 -21.59 -0.20 9.74
C CYS A 87 -20.14 -0.29 9.30
N GLY A 88 -19.70 0.59 8.41
CA GLY A 88 -18.30 0.81 8.10
C GLY A 88 -17.81 2.08 8.79
N VAL A 89 -16.64 2.03 9.41
CA VAL A 89 -15.99 3.20 10.01
C VAL A 89 -14.66 3.41 9.32
N ASP A 90 -14.37 4.64 8.89
CA ASP A 90 -13.08 5.01 8.33
C ASP A 90 -12.68 6.42 8.77
N ILE A 91 -11.38 6.67 8.79
CA ILE A 91 -10.80 7.95 9.17
C ILE A 91 -10.77 8.96 8.01
N ALA A 92 -10.78 8.47 6.76
CA ALA A 92 -10.60 9.28 5.57
C ALA A 92 -11.95 9.75 4.97
N PRO A 93 -12.19 11.07 4.91
CA PRO A 93 -13.40 11.62 4.28
C PRO A 93 -13.61 11.18 2.83
N SER A 94 -12.55 11.12 2.03
CA SER A 94 -12.60 10.67 0.63
C SER A 94 -13.07 9.21 0.49
N MET A 95 -12.62 8.33 1.39
CA MET A 95 -13.07 6.93 1.45
C MET A 95 -14.55 6.82 1.82
N ILE A 96 -14.99 7.52 2.86
CA ILE A 96 -16.40 7.54 3.28
C ILE A 96 -17.32 8.07 2.17
N LYS A 97 -16.89 9.10 1.43
CA LYS A 97 -17.64 9.61 0.28
C LYS A 97 -17.82 8.54 -0.79
N LEU A 98 -16.77 7.80 -1.12
CA LEU A 98 -16.83 6.70 -2.09
C LEU A 98 -17.64 5.51 -1.58
N ALA A 99 -17.52 5.18 -0.30
CA ALA A 99 -18.29 4.11 0.33
C ALA A 99 -19.80 4.38 0.23
N ASN A 100 -20.23 5.60 0.54
CA ASN A 100 -21.61 6.04 0.35
C ASN A 100 -22.03 5.99 -1.13
N LYS A 101 -21.16 6.43 -2.06
CA LYS A 101 -21.41 6.37 -3.51
C LYS A 101 -21.60 4.94 -4.02
N TYR A 102 -20.82 3.98 -3.52
CA TYR A 102 -20.84 2.59 -3.98
C TYR A 102 -21.83 1.70 -3.23
N ASN A 103 -22.52 2.22 -2.22
CA ASN A 103 -23.44 1.44 -1.38
C ASN A 103 -24.60 0.83 -2.19
N ARG A 104 -24.65 -0.50 -2.28
CA ARG A 104 -25.74 -1.25 -2.94
C ARG A 104 -26.80 -1.80 -1.98
N HIS A 105 -26.63 -1.60 -0.68
CA HIS A 105 -27.46 -2.19 0.37
C HIS A 105 -28.38 -1.18 1.07
N GLY A 106 -28.38 0.06 0.59
CA GLY A 106 -29.24 1.14 1.09
C GLY A 106 -29.08 1.30 2.61
N PRO A 107 -30.17 1.44 3.38
CA PRO A 107 -30.11 1.73 4.81
C PRO A 107 -29.58 0.56 5.67
N ARG A 108 -29.42 -0.65 5.11
CA ARG A 108 -28.79 -1.76 5.82
C ARG A 108 -27.27 -1.60 5.93
N CYS A 109 -26.67 -0.76 5.09
CA CYS A 109 -25.25 -0.45 5.12
C CYS A 109 -25.06 1.04 5.37
N SER A 110 -24.33 1.39 6.41
CA SER A 110 -24.05 2.77 6.79
C SER A 110 -22.55 2.98 6.95
N TYR A 111 -22.09 4.22 6.71
CA TYR A 111 -20.68 4.58 6.81
C TYR A 111 -20.51 5.80 7.71
N ILE A 112 -19.56 5.74 8.64
CA ILE A 112 -19.30 6.81 9.60
C ILE A 112 -17.84 7.26 9.48
N LEU A 113 -17.66 8.56 9.32
CA LEU A 113 -16.35 9.20 9.43
C LEU A 113 -15.96 9.27 10.92
N ASN A 114 -14.81 8.71 11.28
CA ASN A 114 -14.27 8.80 12.63
C ASN A 114 -12.83 9.34 12.62
N GLU A 115 -12.69 10.61 12.96
CA GLU A 115 -11.39 11.31 13.03
C GLU A 115 -10.77 11.26 14.44
N ALA A 116 -11.49 10.69 15.40
CA ALA A 116 -11.04 10.54 16.78
C ALA A 116 -10.15 9.28 16.96
N ASP A 117 -9.45 9.17 18.08
CA ASP A 117 -8.64 8.00 18.44
C ASP A 117 -9.41 6.95 19.26
N ASN A 118 -10.74 7.04 19.25
CA ASN A 118 -11.69 6.19 19.96
C ASN A 118 -12.98 6.04 19.15
N LEU A 119 -13.92 5.23 19.62
CA LEU A 119 -15.22 4.96 18.99
C LEU A 119 -16.37 5.44 19.89
N GLY A 120 -16.20 6.54 20.63
CA GLY A 120 -17.25 7.08 21.52
C GLY A 120 -18.54 7.49 20.80
N ILE A 121 -18.49 7.63 19.47
CA ILE A 121 -19.66 7.79 18.58
C ILE A 121 -20.54 6.53 18.49
N LEU A 122 -20.03 5.37 18.92
CA LEU A 122 -20.73 4.07 18.89
C LEU A 122 -21.12 3.65 20.31
N ALA A 123 -22.32 3.08 20.44
CA ALA A 123 -22.86 2.60 21.71
C ALA A 123 -22.14 1.34 22.22
N ASP A 124 -22.11 1.18 23.54
CA ASP A 124 -21.65 -0.04 24.21
C ASP A 124 -22.52 -1.25 23.81
N ASN A 125 -21.93 -2.45 23.80
CA ASN A 125 -22.65 -3.71 23.59
C ASN A 125 -23.57 -3.74 22.34
N HIS A 126 -23.17 -3.07 21.27
CA HIS A 126 -24.01 -2.79 20.10
C HIS A 126 -23.82 -3.76 18.94
N PHE A 127 -22.62 -4.29 18.73
CA PHE A 127 -22.28 -5.11 17.57
C PHE A 127 -22.18 -6.59 17.94
N ASP A 128 -22.82 -7.45 17.15
CA ASP A 128 -22.70 -8.91 17.28
C ASP A 128 -21.39 -9.43 16.65
N PHE A 129 -20.88 -8.70 15.65
CA PHE A 129 -19.65 -9.04 14.94
C PHE A 129 -18.83 -7.78 14.64
N ILE A 130 -17.52 -7.83 14.88
CA ILE A 130 -16.60 -6.76 14.51
C ILE A 130 -15.46 -7.38 13.71
N TYR A 131 -15.18 -6.80 12.55
CA TYR A 131 -14.06 -7.19 11.70
C TYR A 131 -13.17 -6.00 11.37
N THR A 132 -11.86 -6.23 11.38
CA THR A 132 -10.87 -5.27 10.88
C THR A 132 -9.72 -6.01 10.21
N SER A 133 -9.41 -5.60 8.98
CA SER A 133 -8.45 -6.28 8.09
C SER A 133 -7.53 -5.25 7.47
N ILE A 134 -6.22 -5.40 7.65
CA ILE A 134 -5.19 -4.52 7.09
C ILE A 134 -5.36 -3.05 7.56
N VAL A 135 -5.58 -2.84 8.86
CA VAL A 135 -5.85 -1.50 9.43
C VAL A 135 -4.97 -1.20 10.62
N LEU A 136 -4.98 -2.06 11.64
CA LEU A 136 -4.27 -1.82 12.90
C LEU A 136 -2.75 -1.69 12.73
N GLN A 137 -2.15 -2.28 11.69
CA GLN A 137 -0.71 -2.14 11.38
C GLN A 137 -0.29 -0.76 10.85
N HIS A 138 -1.24 0.05 10.38
CA HIS A 138 -0.93 1.38 9.84
C HIS A 138 -0.88 2.46 10.93
N MET A 139 -1.28 2.11 12.16
CA MET A 139 -1.33 3.03 13.28
C MET A 139 -0.16 2.80 14.24
N GLU A 140 0.18 3.82 15.02
CA GLU A 140 1.07 3.59 16.16
C GLU A 140 0.44 2.62 17.17
N PRO A 141 1.24 1.78 17.85
CA PRO A 141 0.72 0.77 18.79
C PRO A 141 -0.21 1.32 19.87
N ARG A 142 -0.02 2.59 20.31
CA ARG A 142 -0.90 3.24 21.29
C ARG A 142 -2.33 3.41 20.78
N TYR A 143 -2.52 3.68 19.49
CA TYR A 143 -3.85 3.79 18.88
C TYR A 143 -4.46 2.42 18.64
N SER A 144 -3.69 1.47 18.11
CA SER A 144 -4.17 0.10 17.88
C SER A 144 -4.66 -0.52 19.20
N ARG A 145 -3.94 -0.30 20.31
CA ARG A 145 -4.37 -0.75 21.64
C ARG A 145 -5.68 -0.08 22.09
N LYS A 146 -5.80 1.24 21.98
CA LYS A 146 -7.03 1.97 22.33
C LYS A 146 -8.23 1.46 21.52
N TYR A 147 -8.05 1.23 20.23
CA TYR A 147 -9.12 0.71 19.38
C TYR A 147 -9.52 -0.72 19.75
N ILE A 148 -8.58 -1.58 20.16
CA ILE A 148 -8.92 -2.91 20.67
C ILE A 148 -9.76 -2.80 21.95
N GLU A 149 -9.42 -1.89 22.87
CA GLU A 149 -10.22 -1.62 24.07
C GLU A 149 -11.63 -1.13 23.70
N GLU A 150 -11.75 -0.26 22.69
CA GLU A 150 -13.04 0.22 22.18
C GLU A 150 -13.85 -0.87 21.48
N PHE A 151 -13.22 -1.76 20.71
CA PHE A 151 -13.91 -2.90 20.10
C PHE A 151 -14.54 -3.78 21.18
N LEU A 152 -13.82 -4.05 22.27
CA LEU A 152 -14.34 -4.81 23.40
C LEU A 152 -15.52 -4.11 24.09
N ARG A 153 -15.49 -2.77 24.20
CA ARG A 153 -16.60 -1.98 24.76
C ARG A 153 -17.87 -2.06 23.91
N ILE A 154 -17.74 -1.93 22.59
CA ILE A 154 -18.89 -1.87 21.67
C ILE A 154 -19.38 -3.26 21.23
N LEU A 155 -18.61 -4.32 21.49
CA LEU A 155 -19.02 -5.69 21.21
C LEU A 155 -20.10 -6.13 22.19
N ALA A 156 -21.21 -6.66 21.67
CA ALA A 156 -22.27 -7.23 22.48
C ALA A 156 -21.79 -8.47 23.24
N PRO A 157 -22.38 -8.81 24.40
CA PRO A 157 -22.07 -10.05 25.10
C PRO A 157 -22.28 -11.27 24.19
N GLY A 158 -21.24 -12.11 24.09
CA GLY A 158 -21.21 -13.27 23.19
C GLY A 158 -21.00 -12.92 21.71
N GLY A 159 -20.71 -11.66 21.38
CA GLY A 159 -20.29 -11.24 20.05
C GLY A 159 -18.89 -11.72 19.70
N VAL A 160 -18.55 -11.64 18.42
CA VAL A 160 -17.24 -12.08 17.90
C VAL A 160 -16.48 -10.89 17.34
N LEU A 161 -15.26 -10.68 17.83
CA LEU A 161 -14.29 -9.75 17.27
C LEU A 161 -13.22 -10.56 16.54
N VAL A 162 -13.01 -10.25 15.26
CA VAL A 162 -11.88 -10.76 14.47
C VAL A 162 -11.05 -9.58 13.99
N PHE A 163 -9.75 -9.62 14.21
CA PHE A 163 -8.84 -8.56 13.77
C PHE A 163 -7.52 -9.14 13.30
N GLN A 164 -6.87 -8.42 12.39
CA GLN A 164 -5.53 -8.72 11.93
C GLN A 164 -4.50 -7.80 12.60
N ILE A 165 -3.40 -8.38 13.05
CA ILE A 165 -2.16 -7.67 13.39
C ILE A 165 -0.96 -8.44 12.83
N PRO A 166 0.15 -7.77 12.48
CA PRO A 166 1.39 -8.46 12.14
C PRO A 166 1.86 -9.27 13.35
N SER A 167 2.01 -10.60 13.20
CA SER A 167 2.54 -11.46 14.26
C SER A 167 4.03 -11.23 14.49
N ASP A 168 4.75 -10.98 13.40
CA ASP A 168 6.19 -10.80 13.37
C ASP A 168 6.56 -9.66 12.44
N ARG A 169 7.61 -8.93 12.81
CA ARG A 169 8.30 -8.06 11.88
C ARG A 169 9.29 -8.92 11.10
N ILE A 170 8.99 -9.23 9.84
CA ILE A 170 10.00 -9.75 8.91
C ILE A 170 10.95 -8.60 8.56
N ARG A 171 11.78 -8.18 9.52
CA ARG A 171 12.87 -7.26 9.26
C ARG A 171 13.99 -8.04 8.63
N SER A 172 14.49 -7.58 7.49
CA SER A 172 15.77 -8.06 7.00
C SER A 172 16.82 -7.76 8.08
N GLN A 173 17.50 -8.78 8.61
CA GLN A 173 18.62 -8.53 9.51
C GLN A 173 19.67 -7.70 8.76
N PRO A 174 20.17 -6.59 9.34
CA PRO A 174 21.16 -5.77 8.67
C PRO A 174 22.36 -6.63 8.29
N MET A 175 22.76 -6.57 7.01
CA MET A 175 24.05 -7.14 6.62
C MET A 175 25.18 -6.31 7.24
N PRO A 176 26.40 -6.87 7.41
CA PRO A 176 27.55 -6.05 7.78
C PRO A 176 27.75 -4.92 6.78
N ASP A 177 28.27 -3.77 7.23
CA ASP A 177 28.46 -2.59 6.36
C ASP A 177 29.29 -2.91 5.10
N SER A 178 30.24 -3.86 5.21
CA SER A 178 31.05 -4.34 4.08
C SER A 178 30.26 -5.04 2.98
N ALA A 179 29.06 -5.56 3.27
CA ALA A 179 28.18 -6.18 2.27
C ALA A 179 27.57 -5.16 1.30
N HIS A 180 27.48 -3.89 1.69
CA HIS A 180 26.78 -2.86 0.91
C HIS A 180 27.68 -2.30 -0.21
N ARG A 181 28.08 -3.15 -1.16
CA ARG A 181 28.99 -2.79 -2.26
C ARG A 181 28.46 -3.29 -3.59
N ALA A 182 27.77 -2.42 -4.30
CA ALA A 182 27.20 -2.71 -5.61
C ALA A 182 27.96 -2.02 -6.73
N ARG A 183 27.95 -2.64 -7.91
CA ARG A 183 28.22 -1.97 -9.18
C ARG A 183 26.96 -2.07 -10.02
N ILE A 184 26.47 -0.92 -10.48
CA ILE A 184 25.25 -0.82 -11.27
C ILE A 184 25.63 -0.31 -12.65
N THR A 185 25.23 -1.00 -13.71
CA THR A 185 25.48 -0.56 -15.09
C THR A 185 24.20 -0.57 -15.91
N LEU A 186 24.11 0.41 -16.81
CA LEU A 186 23.04 0.57 -17.78
C LEU A 186 23.70 0.77 -19.14
N ASP A 187 23.25 0.06 -20.17
CA ASP A 187 23.82 0.17 -21.52
C ASP A 187 23.57 1.55 -22.15
N GLN A 188 22.53 2.25 -21.69
CA GLN A 188 22.13 3.55 -22.17
C GLN A 188 22.83 4.66 -21.37
N ALA A 189 23.61 5.51 -22.05
CA ALA A 189 24.26 6.65 -21.42
C ALA A 189 23.28 7.77 -21.02
N THR A 190 22.12 7.85 -21.68
CA THR A 190 21.05 8.82 -21.42
C THR A 190 19.69 8.22 -21.75
N LEU A 191 18.63 8.71 -21.11
CA LEU A 191 17.24 8.34 -21.40
C LEU A 191 16.46 9.52 -22.02
N CYS A 192 15.45 9.22 -22.83
CA CYS A 192 14.57 10.23 -23.44
C CYS A 192 13.11 9.75 -23.45
N GLU A 193 12.37 10.13 -22.42
CA GLU A 193 11.05 9.59 -22.12
C GLU A 193 9.97 10.67 -22.22
N THR A 194 8.70 10.28 -22.10
CA THR A 194 7.55 11.18 -22.10
C THR A 194 7.11 11.47 -20.66
N ALA A 195 6.67 12.70 -20.39
CA ALA A 195 6.19 13.10 -19.07
C ALA A 195 4.98 12.29 -18.61
N GLY A 196 4.93 11.92 -17.32
CA GLY A 196 3.81 11.21 -16.70
C GLY A 196 3.59 9.79 -17.23
N THR A 197 4.62 9.13 -17.76
CA THR A 197 4.53 7.77 -18.30
C THR A 197 5.34 6.78 -17.49
N SER A 198 4.94 5.50 -17.58
CA SER A 198 5.71 4.40 -17.03
C SER A 198 6.68 3.89 -18.08
N THR A 199 7.97 3.84 -17.76
CA THR A 199 9.00 3.26 -18.64
C THR A 199 9.76 2.16 -17.91
N THR A 200 10.30 1.20 -18.67
CA THR A 200 11.04 0.06 -18.12
C THR A 200 12.45 0.05 -18.67
N ILE A 201 13.44 0.08 -17.77
CA ILE A 201 14.86 0.04 -18.10
C ILE A 201 15.48 -1.29 -17.65
N SER A 202 16.41 -1.82 -18.45
CA SER A 202 17.16 -3.05 -18.13
C SER A 202 18.49 -2.68 -17.49
N VAL A 203 18.70 -3.08 -16.24
CA VAL A 203 19.86 -2.71 -15.43
C VAL A 203 20.63 -3.96 -15.03
N GLN A 204 21.95 -3.90 -15.12
CA GLN A 204 22.83 -4.92 -14.56
C GLN A 204 23.29 -4.48 -13.17
N VAL A 205 23.20 -5.40 -12.20
CA VAL A 205 23.64 -5.15 -10.84
C VAL A 205 24.57 -6.27 -10.41
N LYS A 206 25.80 -5.91 -10.05
CA LYS A 206 26.82 -6.83 -9.58
C LYS A 206 27.08 -6.64 -8.09
N ASN A 207 27.13 -7.77 -7.37
CA ASN A 207 27.63 -7.82 -6.01
C ASN A 207 29.17 -7.77 -6.02
N VAL A 208 29.74 -6.65 -5.59
CA VAL A 208 31.19 -6.48 -5.48
C VAL A 208 31.68 -6.54 -4.03
N SER A 209 30.84 -7.07 -3.12
CA SER A 209 31.22 -7.45 -1.76
C SER A 209 31.62 -8.93 -1.68
N GLU A 210 32.16 -9.32 -0.53
CA GLU A 210 32.48 -10.72 -0.17
C GLU A 210 31.32 -11.44 0.54
N VAL A 211 30.16 -10.78 0.67
CA VAL A 211 29.00 -11.30 1.41
C VAL A 211 27.89 -11.64 0.43
N VAL A 212 27.23 -12.78 0.62
CA VAL A 212 26.01 -13.12 -0.14
C VAL A 212 24.91 -12.15 0.27
N TRP A 213 24.35 -11.43 -0.71
CA TRP A 213 23.15 -10.65 -0.46
C TRP A 213 21.96 -11.59 -0.40
N PRO A 214 21.12 -11.51 0.63
CA PRO A 214 19.84 -12.22 0.64
C PRO A 214 18.88 -11.44 -0.26
N ARG A 215 17.78 -10.96 0.30
CA ARG A 215 16.77 -10.19 -0.42
C ARG A 215 17.14 -8.70 -0.44
N VAL A 216 17.68 -8.24 -1.56
CA VAL A 216 17.95 -6.83 -1.86
C VAL A 216 17.24 -6.41 -3.14
N TYR A 217 17.04 -5.11 -3.30
CA TYR A 217 16.25 -4.56 -4.38
C TYR A 217 17.01 -3.44 -5.07
N LEU A 218 16.80 -3.30 -6.37
CA LEU A 218 17.15 -2.09 -7.09
C LEU A 218 15.98 -1.11 -7.00
N GLY A 219 16.28 0.16 -6.73
CA GLY A 219 15.32 1.24 -6.87
C GLY A 219 15.95 2.50 -7.43
N ASN A 220 15.16 3.58 -7.47
CA ASN A 220 15.60 4.86 -7.99
C ASN A 220 15.11 6.07 -7.21
N HIS A 221 15.83 7.17 -7.39
CA HIS A 221 15.38 8.51 -7.05
C HIS A 221 15.41 9.40 -8.29
N TRP A 222 14.42 10.27 -8.43
CA TRP A 222 14.48 11.35 -9.42
C TRP A 222 15.11 12.58 -8.80
N LEU A 223 16.14 13.10 -9.46
CA LEU A 223 16.77 14.37 -9.11
C LEU A 223 16.51 15.40 -10.21
N LYS A 224 16.44 16.66 -9.82
CA LYS A 224 16.51 17.80 -10.73
C LYS A 224 17.90 17.85 -11.38
N ALA A 225 18.04 18.60 -12.47
CA ALA A 225 19.32 18.77 -13.16
C ALA A 225 20.46 19.33 -12.27
N ASN A 226 20.13 20.06 -11.20
CA ASN A 226 21.09 20.57 -10.22
C ASN A 226 21.46 19.55 -9.12
N GLY A 227 20.91 18.34 -9.15
CA GLY A 227 21.14 17.28 -8.16
C GLY A 227 20.15 17.27 -6.99
N ASP A 228 19.26 18.26 -6.88
CA ASP A 228 18.26 18.28 -5.81
C ASP A 228 17.26 17.15 -5.99
N LYS A 229 16.94 16.44 -4.90
CA LYS A 229 15.94 15.37 -4.92
C LYS A 229 14.56 15.92 -5.26
N LEU A 230 13.90 15.31 -6.25
CA LEU A 230 12.54 15.63 -6.69
C LEU A 230 11.53 14.63 -6.14
N VAL A 231 11.79 13.33 -6.36
CA VAL A 231 10.97 12.23 -5.86
C VAL A 231 11.88 11.25 -5.15
N ASN A 232 11.55 10.97 -3.89
CA ASN A 232 12.18 9.88 -3.16
C ASN A 232 11.46 8.58 -3.53
N ASP A 233 12.20 7.58 -3.99
CA ASP A 233 11.75 6.19 -4.07
C ASP A 233 10.52 6.00 -4.99
N ASP A 234 10.80 5.75 -6.27
CA ASP A 234 9.76 5.60 -7.31
C ASP A 234 9.56 4.14 -7.73
N GLY A 235 10.56 3.56 -8.40
CA GLY A 235 10.58 2.18 -8.85
C GLY A 235 11.28 1.26 -7.86
N ARG A 236 10.78 0.02 -7.76
CA ARG A 236 11.35 -1.04 -6.92
C ARG A 236 11.28 -2.39 -7.62
N THR A 237 12.40 -3.10 -7.71
CA THR A 237 12.45 -4.47 -8.25
C THR A 237 13.44 -5.33 -7.48
N MET A 238 13.06 -6.57 -7.17
CA MET A 238 13.93 -7.51 -6.45
C MET A 238 15.02 -8.02 -7.39
N LEU A 239 16.27 -8.11 -6.92
CA LEU A 239 17.37 -8.64 -7.73
C LEU A 239 17.21 -10.15 -7.96
N ALA A 240 17.33 -10.91 -6.88
CA ALA A 240 17.17 -12.36 -6.84
C ALA A 240 16.91 -12.78 -5.38
N PRO A 241 16.49 -14.03 -5.12
CA PRO A 241 16.38 -14.55 -3.75
C PRO A 241 17.70 -14.50 -2.96
N ALA A 242 18.83 -14.64 -3.67
CA ALA A 242 20.18 -14.41 -3.16
C ALA A 242 21.12 -14.01 -4.30
N VAL A 243 22.09 -13.13 -4.05
CA VAL A 243 23.13 -12.72 -5.00
C VAL A 243 24.50 -12.94 -4.39
N LYS A 244 25.28 -13.89 -4.93
CA LYS A 244 26.59 -14.28 -4.43
C LYS A 244 27.64 -13.20 -4.70
N PRO A 245 28.77 -13.18 -3.95
CA PRO A 245 29.93 -12.38 -4.30
C PRO A 245 30.30 -12.53 -5.78
N GLN A 246 30.55 -11.40 -6.44
CA GLN A 246 30.88 -11.29 -7.86
C GLN A 246 29.80 -11.73 -8.86
N GLU A 247 28.62 -12.16 -8.40
CA GLU A 247 27.47 -12.46 -9.26
C GLU A 247 26.86 -11.15 -9.80
N GLU A 248 26.43 -11.21 -11.05
CA GLU A 248 25.76 -10.10 -11.75
C GLU A 248 24.37 -10.55 -12.20
N VAL A 249 23.38 -9.70 -11.94
CA VAL A 249 21.97 -9.98 -12.19
C VAL A 249 21.39 -8.89 -13.08
N ALA A 250 20.75 -9.31 -14.17
CA ALA A 250 19.98 -8.44 -15.05
C ALA A 250 18.55 -8.30 -14.52
N VAL A 251 18.12 -7.08 -14.22
CA VAL A 251 16.75 -6.79 -13.78
C VAL A 251 16.09 -5.75 -14.67
N LYS A 252 14.75 -5.83 -14.74
CA LYS A 252 13.93 -4.79 -15.35
C LYS A 252 13.34 -3.92 -14.24
N LEU A 253 13.74 -2.64 -14.22
CA LEU A 253 13.19 -1.64 -13.31
C LEU A 253 12.14 -0.82 -14.05
N THR A 254 10.94 -0.74 -13.51
CA THR A 254 9.89 0.15 -14.03
C THR A 254 9.84 1.41 -13.18
N VAL A 255 9.91 2.57 -13.83
CA VAL A 255 9.95 3.90 -13.21
C VAL A 255 8.82 4.77 -13.75
N GLN A 256 8.25 5.63 -12.91
CA GLN A 256 7.31 6.67 -13.35
C GLN A 256 8.09 7.95 -13.64
N THR A 257 7.95 8.48 -14.85
CA THR A 257 8.64 9.71 -15.23
C THR A 257 7.98 10.95 -14.60
N PRO A 258 8.75 12.02 -14.33
CA PRO A 258 8.19 13.29 -13.87
C PRO A 258 7.08 13.81 -14.79
N GLU A 259 6.06 14.44 -14.18
CA GLU A 259 4.92 15.04 -14.89
C GLU A 259 5.29 16.27 -15.74
N GLN A 260 6.42 16.92 -15.42
CA GLN A 260 6.87 18.10 -16.12
C GLN A 260 7.98 17.75 -17.10
N ALA A 261 7.89 18.32 -18.31
CA ALA A 261 8.97 18.23 -19.28
C ALA A 261 10.21 18.97 -18.78
N GLY A 262 11.40 18.43 -19.05
CA GLY A 262 12.64 19.00 -18.56
C GLY A 262 13.80 18.03 -18.59
N ASN A 263 14.92 18.45 -18.01
CA ASN A 263 16.10 17.60 -17.81
C ASN A 263 16.18 17.18 -16.35
N TYR A 264 16.35 15.88 -16.14
CA TYR A 264 16.39 15.24 -14.83
C TYR A 264 17.55 14.26 -14.76
N LEU A 265 17.83 13.77 -13.57
CA LEU A 265 18.76 12.69 -13.33
C LEU A 265 18.01 11.53 -12.67
N LEU A 266 18.16 10.33 -13.22
CA LEU A 266 17.68 9.11 -12.61
C LEU A 266 18.84 8.47 -11.84
N GLU A 267 18.81 8.56 -10.51
CA GLU A 267 19.79 7.92 -9.64
C GLU A 267 19.32 6.49 -9.33
N LEU A 268 20.12 5.50 -9.71
CA LEU A 268 19.91 4.08 -9.43
C LEU A 268 20.76 3.65 -8.23
N ASP A 269 20.14 2.97 -7.27
CA ASP A 269 20.82 2.45 -6.08
C ASP A 269 20.21 1.12 -5.62
N VAL A 270 21.01 0.30 -4.93
CA VAL A 270 20.56 -0.91 -4.27
C VAL A 270 20.08 -0.55 -2.86
N VAL A 271 18.99 -1.16 -2.42
CA VAL A 271 18.47 -1.04 -1.06
C VAL A 271 18.42 -2.42 -0.41
N GLN A 272 18.76 -2.46 0.88
CA GLN A 272 18.26 -3.49 1.77
C GLN A 272 17.01 -2.94 2.45
N GLU A 273 15.83 -3.47 2.09
CA GLU A 273 14.54 -3.02 2.62
C GLU A 273 14.53 -2.97 4.15
N ASP A 274 13.93 -1.92 4.69
CA ASP A 274 13.86 -1.60 6.13
C ASP A 274 15.22 -1.40 6.84
N VAL A 275 16.34 -1.38 6.11
CA VAL A 275 17.68 -1.22 6.67
C VAL A 275 18.36 0.05 6.15
N THR A 276 18.74 0.08 4.87
CA THR A 276 19.53 1.19 4.31
C THR A 276 19.61 1.13 2.79
N TRP A 277 19.77 2.29 2.17
CA TRP A 277 20.33 2.35 0.82
C TRP A 277 21.83 2.06 0.87
N PHE A 278 22.35 1.43 -0.18
CA PHE A 278 23.76 1.04 -0.24
C PHE A 278 24.68 2.26 -0.31
N LYS A 279 24.22 3.38 -0.92
CA LYS A 279 24.98 4.63 -0.92
C LYS A 279 25.23 5.20 0.46
N ASP A 280 24.29 5.02 1.40
CA ASP A 280 24.44 5.48 2.78
C ASP A 280 25.52 4.68 3.54
N LYS A 281 25.95 3.55 2.96
CA LYS A 281 27.09 2.74 3.42
C LYS A 281 28.33 2.87 2.54
N GLY A 282 28.34 3.85 1.61
CA GLY A 282 29.48 4.18 0.75
C GLY A 282 29.54 3.42 -0.57
N SER A 283 28.49 2.72 -0.99
CA SER A 283 28.42 2.17 -2.35
C SER A 283 28.20 3.29 -3.37
N PRO A 284 28.83 3.25 -4.55
CA PRO A 284 28.50 4.18 -5.62
C PRO A 284 27.08 3.91 -6.17
N THR A 285 26.37 4.97 -6.53
CA THR A 285 25.14 4.93 -7.34
C THR A 285 25.45 5.08 -8.82
N THR A 286 24.47 4.80 -9.68
CA THR A 286 24.56 5.09 -11.12
C THR A 286 23.56 6.17 -11.49
N ILE A 287 24.07 7.30 -11.99
CA ILE A 287 23.25 8.44 -12.39
C ILE A 287 23.09 8.44 -13.91
N VAL A 288 21.85 8.44 -14.37
CA VAL A 288 21.51 8.45 -15.79
C VAL A 288 20.84 9.78 -16.13
N PRO A 289 21.46 10.64 -16.96
CA PRO A 289 20.82 11.84 -17.45
C PRO A 289 19.58 11.49 -18.29
N THR A 290 18.45 12.10 -17.95
CA THR A 290 17.16 11.77 -18.55
C THR A 290 16.45 13.03 -19.02
N ARG A 291 16.12 13.07 -20.31
CA ARG A 291 15.31 14.12 -20.90
C ARG A 291 13.84 13.68 -20.91
N ILE A 292 12.98 14.47 -20.29
CA ILE A 292 11.53 14.25 -20.29
C ILE A 292 10.88 15.21 -21.28
N ARG A 293 10.19 14.63 -22.28
CA ARG A 293 9.43 15.36 -23.30
C ARG A 293 7.99 15.60 -22.84
N PRO A 294 7.34 16.69 -23.29
CA PRO A 294 5.91 16.91 -23.01
C PRO A 294 5.07 15.72 -23.48
N ALA A 295 4.03 15.37 -22.73
CA ALA A 295 3.00 14.47 -23.24
C ALA A 295 2.36 15.08 -24.49
N GLU A 296 2.21 14.30 -25.56
CA GLU A 296 1.48 14.75 -26.74
C GLU A 296 0.04 15.04 -26.34
N ARG A 297 -0.41 16.29 -26.53
CA ARG A 297 -1.83 16.60 -26.38
C ARG A 297 -2.58 15.83 -27.46
N PRO A 298 -3.63 15.05 -27.14
CA PRO A 298 -4.48 14.53 -28.19
C PRO A 298 -5.02 15.70 -28.99
N LEU A 299 -4.80 15.68 -30.31
CA LEU A 299 -5.47 16.58 -31.22
C LEU A 299 -6.97 16.38 -31.02
N LEU A 300 -7.63 17.34 -30.36
CA LEU A 300 -9.08 17.46 -30.41
C LEU A 300 -9.42 17.58 -31.89
N ARG A 301 -9.91 16.50 -32.48
CA ARG A 301 -10.64 16.58 -33.75
C ARG A 301 -11.89 17.39 -33.43
N LEU A 302 -11.83 18.69 -33.69
CA LEU A 302 -13.03 19.51 -33.86
C LEU A 302 -13.72 18.96 -35.11
N GLY A 303 -14.73 18.13 -34.89
CA GLY A 303 -15.67 17.63 -35.87
C GLY A 303 -17.07 17.88 -35.38
#